data_AF-A0A2V6MQZ1-F1
#
_entry.id   AF-A0A2V6MQZ1-F1
#
_cell.length_a   1.000
_cell.length_b   1.000
_cell.length_c   1.000
_cell.angle_alpha   90.00
_cell.angle_beta   90.00
_cell.angle_gamma   90.00
#
_symmetry.space_group_name_H-M   'P 1'
#
loop_
_entity.id
_entity.type
_entity.pdbx_description
1 polymer ?
#
loop_
_entity_poly.entity_id
_entity_poly.type
_entity_poly.pdbx_seq_one_letter_code
_entity_poly.pdbx_strand_id
1 'polypeptide(L)'
;MRNGRLLCFAMVSSAGIGIASADPLSELSSFSIFDKVDLAQLAKSDAKTAHGPPMSNPRFLSVQSVYVMPGSPTQHLEAMRNWNPTEHHEPKVYLHGDLPGSPSEAAFAKLKSAPDNGPVRVLANATAKMANDLQLTREEAAKWKGGNGALSGAGGDFWIGVLAGRARAFSSGGTAAQPPYDHAGPAVRPGDELNGLLREQGKIRKQFAGLLESTGVGRGAGSLKPDLYWELLNADDVAVATLGASYSRNSGGNVQAADTFYYASGGYYVTLTLHQMWPVDVNGKPHTLIWRGDMVSSASLADLHGVEKLGSESAMMKDIAKSIALFRRESGH
;
A
#
# COMPACT_ATOMS: atom_id res chain seq x y z
N MET A 1 31.66 72.45 -20.56
CA MET A 1 32.28 72.49 -19.22
C MET A 1 31.39 71.70 -18.25
N ARG A 2 31.97 70.63 -17.69
CA ARG A 2 31.71 69.96 -16.38
C ARG A 2 30.33 69.41 -15.96
N ASN A 3 30.44 68.17 -15.44
CA ASN A 3 29.62 67.42 -14.45
C ASN A 3 28.53 66.52 -15.07
N GLY A 4 28.54 65.18 -14.99
CA GLY A 4 29.22 64.23 -14.10
C GLY A 4 28.29 63.78 -12.96
N ARG A 5 27.72 62.57 -13.04
CA ARG A 5 27.32 61.73 -11.88
C ARG A 5 26.99 60.29 -12.29
N LEU A 6 27.64 59.37 -11.57
CA LEU A 6 27.50 57.91 -11.61
C LEU A 6 26.05 57.46 -11.32
N LEU A 7 25.58 56.44 -12.03
CA LEU A 7 24.49 55.56 -11.59
C LEU A 7 25.12 54.24 -11.09
N CYS A 8 25.03 54.00 -9.78
CA CYS A 8 25.32 52.71 -9.18
C CYS A 8 24.14 51.76 -9.46
N PHE A 9 24.41 50.64 -10.13
CA PHE A 9 23.53 49.48 -10.16
C PHE A 9 23.50 48.85 -8.76
N ALA A 10 22.36 48.93 -8.07
CA ALA A 10 22.10 48.09 -6.91
C ALA A 10 21.68 46.70 -7.40
N MET A 11 22.61 45.75 -7.33
CA MET A 11 22.33 44.33 -7.52
C MET A 11 21.54 43.86 -6.29
N VAL A 12 20.24 43.62 -6.44
CA VAL A 12 19.45 42.92 -5.42
C VAL A 12 19.78 41.44 -5.55
N SER A 13 20.71 40.97 -4.71
CA SER A 13 20.96 39.55 -4.53
C SER A 13 19.79 38.95 -3.75
N SER A 14 18.84 38.34 -4.45
CA SER A 14 17.81 37.49 -3.86
C SER A 14 18.47 36.24 -3.29
N ALA A 15 18.95 36.31 -2.05
CA ALA A 15 19.29 35.13 -1.28
C ALA A 15 17.98 34.37 -1.04
N GLY A 16 17.74 33.33 -1.85
CA GLY A 16 16.68 32.37 -1.61
C GLY A 16 16.91 31.75 -0.24
N ILE A 17 16.07 32.10 0.72
CA ILE A 17 15.99 31.41 2.01
C ILE A 17 15.44 30.03 1.68
N GLY A 18 16.34 29.08 1.40
CA GLY A 18 15.99 27.67 1.42
C GLY A 18 15.49 27.36 2.82
N ILE A 19 14.20 27.08 2.94
CA ILE A 19 13.65 26.46 4.15
C ILE A 19 14.51 25.23 4.36
N ALA A 20 15.29 25.20 5.44
CA ALA A 20 16.11 24.04 5.77
C ALA A 20 15.18 22.83 5.86
N SER A 21 15.22 21.96 4.85
CA SER A 21 14.58 20.65 4.95
C SER A 21 15.15 19.98 6.19
N ALA A 22 14.28 19.41 7.02
CA ALA A 22 14.74 18.59 8.14
C ALA A 22 15.74 17.55 7.60
N ASP A 23 16.81 17.32 8.35
CA ASP A 23 17.79 16.29 8.02
C ASP A 23 17.06 14.94 7.89
N PRO A 24 17.09 14.29 6.70
CA PRO A 24 16.34 13.06 6.45
C PRO A 24 16.60 11.95 7.47
N LEU A 25 17.84 11.84 7.98
CA LEU A 25 18.20 10.81 8.96
C LEU A 25 17.63 11.12 10.35
N SER A 26 17.70 12.39 10.77
CA SER A 26 17.06 12.85 12.00
C SER A 26 15.54 12.68 11.95
N GLU A 27 14.90 12.98 10.82
CA GLU A 27 13.46 12.75 10.63
C GLU A 27 13.13 11.25 10.70
N LEU A 28 13.84 10.41 9.94
CA LEU A 28 13.66 8.95 9.92
C LEU A 28 13.75 8.33 11.33
N SER A 29 14.77 8.70 12.10
CA SER A 29 15.01 8.17 13.45
C SER A 29 13.93 8.59 14.45
N SER A 30 13.20 9.68 14.18
CA SER A 30 12.17 10.17 15.09
C SER A 30 10.93 9.28 15.15
N PHE A 31 10.64 8.54 14.07
CA PHE A 31 9.41 7.74 13.96
C PHE A 31 9.61 6.27 13.60
N SER A 32 10.71 5.91 12.93
CA SER A 32 10.99 4.54 12.52
C SER A 32 11.73 3.75 13.59
N ILE A 33 11.87 2.44 13.37
CA ILE A 33 12.78 1.58 14.17
C ILE A 33 14.26 1.76 13.78
N PHE A 34 14.54 2.43 12.65
CA PHE A 34 15.89 2.65 12.16
C PHE A 34 16.43 3.95 12.75
N ASP A 35 16.97 3.86 13.97
CA ASP A 35 17.53 4.99 14.69
C ASP A 35 18.90 5.43 14.16
N LYS A 36 19.62 4.53 13.48
CA LYS A 36 20.94 4.76 12.88
C LYS A 36 21.03 4.13 11.49
N VAL A 37 21.18 4.97 10.47
CA VAL A 37 21.38 4.56 9.08
C VAL A 37 22.64 5.21 8.53
N ASP A 38 23.53 4.38 7.98
CA ASP A 38 24.66 4.82 7.17
C ASP A 38 24.26 4.79 5.70
N LEU A 39 24.15 5.96 5.08
CA LEU A 39 23.73 6.10 3.68
C LEU A 39 24.74 5.49 2.70
N ALA A 40 26.04 5.59 2.98
CA ALA A 40 27.09 5.06 2.11
C ALA A 40 27.12 3.53 2.16
N GLN A 41 26.85 2.94 3.32
CA GLN A 41 26.65 1.50 3.46
C GLN A 41 25.38 1.06 2.73
N LEU A 42 24.26 1.75 2.97
CA LEU A 42 22.94 1.37 2.45
C LEU A 42 22.86 1.48 0.92
N ALA A 43 23.57 2.43 0.32
CA ALA A 43 23.71 2.54 -1.12
C ALA A 43 24.47 1.36 -1.76
N LYS A 44 25.27 0.62 -0.99
CA LYS A 44 26.06 -0.53 -1.43
C LYS A 44 25.49 -1.88 -1.00
N SER A 45 24.40 -1.89 -0.22
CA SER A 45 23.79 -3.10 0.32
C SER A 45 22.38 -3.34 -0.21
N ASP A 46 21.82 -4.48 0.17
CA ASP A 46 20.39 -4.72 0.10
C ASP A 46 19.62 -3.82 1.06
N ALA A 47 18.30 -3.80 0.90
CA ALA A 47 17.41 -3.12 1.83
C ALA A 47 17.56 -3.71 3.24
N LYS A 48 17.57 -2.85 4.25
CA LYS A 48 17.45 -3.29 5.65
C LYS A 48 15.98 -3.50 5.94
N THR A 49 15.60 -4.67 6.42
CA THR A 49 14.24 -5.01 6.87
C THR A 49 14.30 -5.35 8.35
N ALA A 50 13.24 -5.01 9.10
CA ALA A 50 13.13 -5.39 10.49
C ALA A 50 11.67 -5.41 10.95
N HIS A 51 11.42 -6.21 12.00
CA HIS A 51 10.14 -6.29 12.69
C HIS A 51 9.69 -4.91 13.15
N GLY A 52 8.44 -4.54 12.89
CA GLY A 52 7.88 -3.33 13.45
C GLY A 52 7.69 -3.43 14.97
N PRO A 53 7.33 -2.32 15.64
CA PRO A 53 6.99 -2.35 17.05
C PRO A 53 5.89 -3.39 17.34
N PRO A 54 5.98 -4.15 18.45
CA PRO A 54 4.98 -5.14 18.81
C PRO A 54 3.57 -4.53 18.86
N MET A 55 2.63 -5.24 18.24
CA MET A 55 1.22 -4.84 18.18
C MET A 55 0.39 -5.60 19.23
N SER A 56 -0.46 -4.87 19.95
CA SER A 56 -1.33 -5.38 21.01
C SER A 56 -2.50 -6.19 20.47
N ASN A 57 -3.04 -5.84 19.30
CA ASN A 57 -4.06 -6.65 18.66
C ASN A 57 -3.40 -7.89 18.04
N PRO A 58 -3.85 -9.11 18.42
CA PRO A 58 -3.22 -10.33 17.93
C PRO A 58 -3.32 -10.47 16.41
N ARG A 59 -4.32 -9.86 15.78
CA ARG A 59 -4.53 -9.88 14.32
C ARG A 59 -3.60 -9.00 13.51
N PHE A 60 -2.80 -8.16 14.16
CA PHE A 60 -1.98 -7.18 13.47
C PHE A 60 -0.50 -7.58 13.44
N LEU A 61 0.14 -7.25 12.31
CA LEU A 61 1.57 -7.31 12.10
C LEU A 61 2.09 -6.05 11.41
N SER A 62 3.36 -5.73 11.65
CA SER A 62 4.07 -4.72 10.86
C SER A 62 5.53 -5.08 10.63
N VAL A 63 6.02 -4.63 9.49
CA VAL A 63 7.43 -4.69 9.09
C VAL A 63 7.84 -3.30 8.62
N GLN A 64 9.08 -2.91 8.89
CA GLN A 64 9.66 -1.71 8.30
C GLN A 64 10.88 -2.07 7.45
N SER A 65 11.11 -1.27 6.42
CA SER A 65 12.29 -1.38 5.59
C SER A 65 12.86 -0.01 5.24
N VAL A 66 14.18 0.03 5.02
CA VAL A 66 14.89 1.23 4.57
C VAL A 66 15.94 0.85 3.53
N TYR A 67 16.03 1.64 2.47
CA TYR A 67 16.97 1.43 1.37
C TYR A 67 17.30 2.75 0.66
N VAL A 68 18.33 2.72 -0.19
CA VAL A 68 18.76 3.87 -1.00
C VAL A 68 18.77 3.49 -2.47
N MET A 69 18.34 4.43 -3.30
CA MET A 69 18.33 4.31 -4.77
C MET A 69 18.93 5.55 -5.43
N PRO A 70 19.60 5.43 -6.57
CA PRO A 70 20.03 6.58 -7.36
C PRO A 70 18.82 7.28 -7.99
N GLY A 71 18.85 8.61 -8.06
CA GLY A 71 17.76 9.42 -8.60
C GLY A 71 16.95 10.16 -7.53
N SER A 72 15.91 10.86 -7.99
CA SER A 72 15.08 11.74 -7.16
C SER A 72 13.81 11.06 -6.63
N PRO A 73 13.24 11.54 -5.51
CA PRO A 73 12.00 11.01 -4.96
C PRO A 73 10.84 10.99 -5.96
N THR A 74 10.71 12.03 -6.80
CA THR A 74 9.67 12.10 -7.83
C THR A 74 9.81 10.99 -8.87
N GLN A 75 11.04 10.72 -9.33
CA GLN A 75 11.29 9.64 -10.29
C GLN A 75 10.91 8.28 -9.71
N HIS A 76 11.22 8.02 -8.44
CA HIS A 76 10.84 6.77 -7.79
C HIS A 76 9.34 6.66 -7.55
N LEU A 77 8.66 7.76 -7.22
CA LEU A 77 7.20 7.78 -7.13
C LEU A 77 6.54 7.44 -8.47
N GLU A 78 7.03 8.01 -9.57
CA GLU A 78 6.56 7.70 -10.92
C GLU A 78 6.85 6.24 -11.30
N ALA A 79 8.04 5.74 -10.99
CA ALA A 79 8.38 4.34 -11.20
C ALA A 79 7.44 3.41 -10.43
N MET A 80 7.14 3.70 -9.16
CA MET A 80 6.19 2.92 -8.35
C MET A 80 4.78 2.91 -8.95
N ARG A 81 4.31 4.05 -9.48
CA ARG A 81 2.98 4.15 -10.10
C ARG A 81 2.85 3.35 -11.39
N ASN A 82 3.94 3.25 -12.14
CA ASN A 82 3.97 2.56 -13.43
C ASN A 82 4.44 1.11 -13.31
N TRP A 83 4.79 0.65 -12.11
CA TRP A 83 5.28 -0.70 -11.88
C TRP A 83 4.12 -1.69 -11.98
N ASN A 84 4.20 -2.63 -12.92
CA ASN A 84 3.17 -3.62 -13.17
C ASN A 84 3.47 -4.93 -12.41
N PRO A 85 2.80 -5.22 -11.28
CA PRO A 85 3.12 -6.40 -10.48
C PRO A 85 2.86 -7.73 -11.21
N THR A 86 2.06 -7.75 -12.27
CA THR A 86 1.77 -9.00 -13.02
C THR A 86 2.93 -9.50 -13.87
N GLU A 87 3.93 -8.66 -14.14
CA GLU A 87 5.13 -9.03 -14.91
C GLU A 87 6.16 -9.79 -14.05
N HIS A 88 5.86 -9.98 -12.76
CA HIS A 88 6.78 -10.51 -11.78
C HIS A 88 6.21 -11.70 -11.03
N HIS A 89 7.06 -12.69 -10.75
CA HIS A 89 6.64 -13.90 -10.05
C HIS A 89 6.54 -13.68 -8.54
N GLU A 90 7.37 -12.79 -7.98
CA GLU A 90 7.48 -12.51 -6.56
C GLU A 90 6.19 -11.97 -5.90
N PRO A 91 5.48 -10.96 -6.45
CA PRO A 91 4.25 -10.46 -5.84
C PRO A 91 3.06 -11.42 -6.04
N LYS A 92 3.24 -12.52 -6.80
CA LYS A 92 2.24 -13.55 -7.10
C LYS A 92 0.87 -12.97 -7.56
N VAL A 93 0.91 -11.87 -8.31
CA VAL A 93 -0.29 -11.23 -8.87
C VAL A 93 -0.63 -11.89 -10.20
N TYR A 94 -1.81 -12.49 -10.30
CA TYR A 94 -2.29 -13.14 -11.52
C TYR A 94 -2.91 -12.14 -12.49
N LEU A 95 -3.70 -11.21 -11.97
CA LEU A 95 -4.35 -10.17 -12.76
C LEU A 95 -4.27 -8.85 -11.99
N HIS A 96 -4.10 -7.77 -12.74
CA HIS A 96 -4.17 -6.39 -12.27
C HIS A 96 -5.04 -5.59 -13.24
N GLY A 97 -5.76 -4.60 -12.72
CA GLY A 97 -6.48 -3.61 -13.52
C GLY A 97 -6.69 -2.30 -12.77
N ASP A 98 -6.44 -1.19 -13.47
CA ASP A 98 -6.75 0.16 -12.98
C ASP A 98 -8.27 0.40 -12.99
N LEU A 99 -8.74 1.21 -12.04
CA LEU A 99 -10.13 1.58 -11.91
C LEU A 99 -10.34 3.07 -12.19
N PRO A 100 -11.36 3.43 -12.99
CA PRO A 100 -11.74 4.82 -13.16
C PRO A 100 -12.33 5.37 -11.84
N GLY A 101 -12.31 6.70 -11.68
CA GLY A 101 -12.88 7.37 -10.49
C GLY A 101 -14.37 7.09 -10.26
N SER A 102 -15.08 6.62 -11.28
CA SER A 102 -16.45 6.08 -11.20
C SER A 102 -16.46 4.59 -11.63
N PRO A 103 -16.15 3.66 -10.70
CA PRO A 103 -16.02 2.24 -11.01
C PRO A 103 -17.35 1.62 -11.47
N SER A 104 -17.26 0.71 -12.44
CA SER A 104 -18.39 -0.09 -12.95
C SER A 104 -17.95 -1.55 -13.13
N GLU A 105 -18.92 -2.45 -13.32
CA GLU A 105 -18.65 -3.88 -13.53
C GLU A 105 -17.73 -4.14 -14.73
N ALA A 106 -17.79 -3.31 -15.78
CA ALA A 106 -16.95 -3.44 -16.96
C ALA A 106 -15.45 -3.34 -16.63
N ALA A 107 -15.07 -2.57 -15.61
CA ALA A 107 -13.67 -2.41 -15.18
C ALA A 107 -13.08 -3.71 -14.59
N PHE A 108 -13.93 -4.68 -14.24
CA PHE A 108 -13.54 -5.97 -13.67
C PHE A 108 -13.69 -7.14 -14.65
N ALA A 109 -14.04 -6.88 -15.92
CA ALA A 109 -14.31 -7.94 -16.90
C ALA A 109 -13.13 -8.92 -17.08
N LYS A 110 -11.89 -8.43 -16.94
CA LYS A 110 -10.65 -9.24 -17.00
C LYS A 110 -10.60 -10.31 -15.89
N LEU A 111 -11.38 -10.20 -14.81
CA LEU A 111 -11.46 -11.26 -13.78
C LEU A 111 -11.87 -12.61 -14.38
N LYS A 112 -12.69 -12.62 -15.44
CA LYS A 112 -13.11 -13.86 -16.12
C LYS A 112 -11.99 -14.56 -16.88
N SER A 113 -10.85 -13.90 -17.09
CA SER A 113 -9.65 -14.51 -17.68
C SER A 113 -8.66 -14.98 -16.61
N ALA A 114 -9.09 -15.18 -15.37
CA ALA A 114 -8.26 -15.73 -14.31
C ALA A 114 -7.66 -17.09 -14.73
N PRO A 115 -6.40 -17.38 -14.38
CA PRO A 115 -5.77 -18.65 -14.72
C PRO A 115 -6.47 -19.82 -14.04
N ASP A 116 -6.58 -20.95 -14.73
CA ASP A 116 -7.06 -22.20 -14.13
C ASP A 116 -5.92 -22.91 -13.40
N ASN A 117 -5.65 -22.49 -12.16
CA ASN A 117 -4.61 -23.07 -11.31
C ASN A 117 -5.18 -23.48 -9.93
N GLY A 118 -4.33 -24.07 -9.07
CA GLY A 118 -4.75 -24.51 -7.73
C GLY A 118 -5.41 -23.40 -6.91
N PRO A 119 -4.72 -22.26 -6.67
CA PRO A 119 -5.25 -21.15 -5.88
C PRO A 119 -6.58 -20.57 -6.39
N VAL A 120 -6.74 -20.40 -7.70
CA VAL A 120 -7.99 -19.90 -8.30
C VAL A 120 -9.12 -20.92 -8.13
N ARG A 121 -8.84 -22.21 -8.24
CA ARG A 121 -9.83 -23.27 -7.96
C ARG A 121 -10.25 -23.32 -6.49
N VAL A 122 -9.36 -22.97 -5.55
CA VAL A 122 -9.73 -22.84 -4.13
C VAL A 122 -10.75 -21.72 -3.93
N LEU A 123 -10.51 -20.53 -4.49
CA LEU A 123 -11.48 -19.42 -4.45
C LEU A 123 -12.81 -19.80 -5.12
N ALA A 124 -12.76 -20.45 -6.28
CA ALA A 124 -13.95 -20.92 -6.98
C ALA A 124 -14.77 -21.92 -6.13
N ASN A 125 -14.09 -22.85 -5.45
CA ASN A 125 -14.74 -23.81 -4.57
C ASN A 125 -15.33 -23.15 -3.31
N ALA A 126 -14.62 -22.19 -2.72
CA ALA A 126 -15.11 -21.39 -1.59
C ALA A 126 -16.37 -20.62 -2.00
N THR A 127 -16.37 -20.01 -3.19
CA THR A 127 -17.52 -19.30 -3.75
C THR A 127 -18.70 -20.23 -3.97
N ALA A 128 -18.47 -21.40 -4.60
CA ALA A 128 -19.52 -22.37 -4.89
C ALA A 128 -20.26 -22.83 -3.61
N LYS A 129 -19.51 -22.98 -2.51
CA LYS A 129 -20.02 -23.41 -1.20
C LYS A 129 -20.45 -22.25 -0.31
N MET A 130 -20.23 -21.01 -0.72
CA MET A 130 -20.32 -19.81 0.11
C MET A 130 -19.62 -20.00 1.46
N ALA A 131 -18.32 -20.28 1.40
CA ALA A 131 -17.51 -20.62 2.56
C ALA A 131 -17.36 -19.43 3.53
N ASN A 132 -17.26 -19.76 4.82
CA ASN A 132 -17.30 -18.79 5.92
C ASN A 132 -16.10 -17.80 5.94
N ASP A 133 -15.02 -18.14 5.26
CA ASP A 133 -13.80 -17.34 5.14
C ASP A 133 -13.89 -16.26 4.04
N LEU A 134 -14.97 -16.25 3.25
CA LEU A 134 -15.24 -15.20 2.28
C LEU A 134 -15.56 -13.87 2.96
N GLN A 135 -14.91 -12.81 2.56
CA GLN A 135 -15.15 -11.48 3.14
C GLN A 135 -16.29 -10.79 2.41
N LEU A 136 -17.51 -11.16 2.82
CA LEU A 136 -18.77 -10.68 2.25
C LEU A 136 -19.70 -10.17 3.36
N THR A 137 -20.59 -9.26 2.98
CA THR A 137 -21.83 -9.03 3.73
C THR A 137 -22.81 -10.17 3.52
N ARG A 138 -23.79 -10.27 4.42
CA ARG A 138 -24.97 -11.14 4.22
C ARG A 138 -25.71 -10.82 2.93
N GLU A 139 -25.87 -9.55 2.58
CA GLU A 139 -26.57 -9.11 1.38
C GLU A 139 -25.81 -9.48 0.09
N GLU A 140 -24.48 -9.37 0.10
CA GLU A 140 -23.64 -9.84 -1.01
C GLU A 140 -23.72 -11.35 -1.15
N ALA A 141 -23.56 -12.11 -0.06
CA ALA A 141 -23.65 -13.56 -0.07
C ALA A 141 -25.02 -14.06 -0.60
N ALA A 142 -26.12 -13.38 -0.24
CA ALA A 142 -27.48 -13.72 -0.70
C ALA A 142 -27.71 -13.51 -2.22
N LYS A 143 -26.83 -12.75 -2.90
CA LYS A 143 -26.86 -12.59 -4.36
C LYS A 143 -26.33 -13.83 -5.08
N TRP A 144 -25.51 -14.65 -4.44
CA TRP A 144 -25.07 -15.92 -5.01
C TRP A 144 -26.27 -16.87 -5.12
N LYS A 145 -26.54 -17.34 -6.35
CA LYS A 145 -27.68 -18.25 -6.64
C LYS A 145 -27.26 -19.72 -6.75
N GLY A 146 -26.04 -20.04 -6.35
CA GLY A 146 -25.47 -21.38 -6.50
C GLY A 146 -24.98 -21.66 -7.92
N GLY A 147 -24.26 -22.78 -8.08
CA GLY A 147 -23.71 -23.22 -9.35
C GLY A 147 -22.20 -23.38 -9.32
N ASN A 148 -21.58 -23.44 -10.51
CA ASN A 148 -20.13 -23.51 -10.64
C ASN A 148 -19.52 -22.14 -10.24
N GLY A 149 -18.69 -22.14 -9.19
CA GLY A 149 -18.00 -20.95 -8.71
C GLY A 149 -16.79 -20.53 -9.55
N ALA A 150 -16.53 -21.18 -10.69
CA ALA A 150 -15.46 -20.79 -11.60
C ALA A 150 -15.54 -19.31 -12.02
N LEU A 151 -14.40 -18.62 -11.98
CA LEU A 151 -14.31 -17.20 -12.33
C LEU A 151 -14.60 -16.93 -13.81
N SER A 152 -14.45 -17.91 -14.69
CA SER A 152 -14.80 -17.76 -16.11
C SER A 152 -16.31 -17.69 -16.37
N GLY A 153 -17.15 -18.03 -15.38
CA GLY A 153 -18.60 -18.08 -15.50
C GLY A 153 -19.32 -17.32 -14.38
N ALA A 154 -20.31 -17.97 -13.77
CA ALA A 154 -21.19 -17.38 -12.75
C ALA A 154 -20.42 -16.88 -11.52
N GLY A 155 -19.35 -17.56 -11.11
CA GLY A 155 -18.47 -17.08 -10.04
C GLY A 155 -17.82 -15.76 -10.38
N GLY A 156 -17.40 -15.58 -11.64
CA GLY A 156 -16.86 -14.31 -12.13
C GLY A 156 -17.88 -13.18 -12.10
N ASP A 157 -19.10 -13.44 -12.60
CA ASP A 157 -20.19 -12.46 -12.55
C ASP A 157 -20.53 -12.03 -11.12
N PHE A 158 -20.55 -12.98 -10.20
CA PHE A 158 -20.75 -12.72 -8.78
C PHE A 158 -19.66 -11.79 -8.22
N TRP A 159 -18.38 -12.14 -8.39
CA TRP A 159 -17.28 -11.34 -7.86
C TRP A 159 -17.16 -9.97 -8.52
N ILE A 160 -17.43 -9.86 -9.83
CA ILE A 160 -17.50 -8.57 -10.53
C ILE A 160 -18.52 -7.64 -9.87
N GLY A 161 -19.72 -8.15 -9.57
CA GLY A 161 -20.76 -7.36 -8.90
C GLY A 161 -20.37 -6.93 -7.48
N VAL A 162 -19.71 -7.81 -6.71
CA VAL A 162 -19.19 -7.50 -5.36
C VAL A 162 -18.12 -6.41 -5.46
N LEU A 163 -17.09 -6.61 -6.27
CA LEU A 163 -15.97 -5.68 -6.43
C LEU A 163 -16.44 -4.30 -6.93
N ALA A 164 -17.33 -4.26 -7.91
CA ALA A 164 -17.89 -3.00 -8.39
C ALA A 164 -18.75 -2.28 -7.34
N GLY A 165 -19.47 -3.02 -6.49
CA GLY A 165 -20.20 -2.45 -5.35
C GLY A 165 -19.27 -1.84 -4.31
N ARG A 166 -18.25 -2.60 -3.90
CA ARG A 166 -17.24 -2.20 -2.91
C ARG A 166 -16.40 -1.02 -3.39
N ALA A 167 -15.98 -1.01 -4.66
CA ALA A 167 -15.23 0.10 -5.24
C ALA A 167 -16.05 1.40 -5.27
N ARG A 168 -17.34 1.33 -5.65
CA ARG A 168 -18.25 2.50 -5.61
C ARG A 168 -18.48 3.02 -4.19
N ALA A 169 -18.60 2.12 -3.21
CA ALA A 169 -18.70 2.50 -1.81
C ALA A 169 -17.43 3.23 -1.34
N PHE A 170 -16.25 2.77 -1.75
CA PHE A 170 -15.00 3.46 -1.44
C PHE A 170 -14.94 4.84 -2.09
N SER A 171 -15.29 4.95 -3.37
CA SER A 171 -15.31 6.23 -4.08
C SER A 171 -16.27 7.25 -3.46
N SER A 172 -17.32 6.82 -2.76
CA SER A 172 -18.32 7.72 -2.18
C SER A 172 -17.96 8.23 -0.77
N GLY A 173 -17.20 7.45 0.02
CA GLY A 173 -16.94 7.80 1.42
C GLY A 173 -15.69 7.18 2.03
N GLY A 174 -14.76 6.70 1.18
CA GLY A 174 -13.54 6.01 1.59
C GLY A 174 -13.82 4.73 2.37
N THR A 175 -12.88 4.37 3.24
CA THR A 175 -12.97 3.20 4.13
C THR A 175 -14.16 3.23 5.08
N ALA A 176 -14.66 4.42 5.43
CA ALA A 176 -15.82 4.58 6.32
C ALA A 176 -17.15 4.17 5.64
N ALA A 177 -17.20 4.18 4.31
CA ALA A 177 -18.36 3.73 3.54
C ALA A 177 -18.30 2.24 3.18
N GLN A 178 -17.21 1.53 3.52
CA GLN A 178 -17.11 0.10 3.27
C GLN A 178 -18.09 -0.68 4.16
N PRO A 179 -18.88 -1.60 3.58
CA PRO A 179 -19.69 -2.51 4.38
C PRO A 179 -18.82 -3.43 5.25
N PRO A 180 -19.37 -4.02 6.32
CA PRO A 180 -18.66 -5.03 7.09
C PRO A 180 -18.48 -6.35 6.32
N TYR A 181 -17.71 -7.26 6.89
CA TYR A 181 -17.68 -8.68 6.60
C TYR A 181 -18.46 -9.39 7.72
N ASP A 182 -19.66 -9.88 7.44
CA ASP A 182 -20.58 -10.39 8.47
C ASP A 182 -21.46 -11.57 8.01
N HIS A 183 -21.12 -12.16 6.85
CA HIS A 183 -21.93 -13.24 6.29
C HIS A 183 -21.87 -14.54 7.12
N ALA A 184 -20.74 -14.82 7.79
CA ALA A 184 -20.52 -16.08 8.51
C ALA A 184 -19.95 -15.93 9.94
N GLY A 185 -19.89 -14.71 10.47
CA GLY A 185 -19.29 -14.47 11.79
C GLY A 185 -19.52 -13.06 12.33
N PRO A 186 -18.81 -12.69 13.40
CA PRO A 186 -18.82 -11.32 13.92
C PRO A 186 -18.42 -10.33 12.83
N ALA A 187 -19.08 -9.16 12.83
CA ALA A 187 -18.82 -8.14 11.84
C ALA A 187 -17.39 -7.61 11.96
N VAL A 188 -16.61 -7.73 10.87
CA VAL A 188 -15.30 -7.07 10.73
C VAL A 188 -15.47 -5.87 9.80
N ARG A 189 -14.99 -4.70 10.22
CA ARG A 189 -15.11 -3.46 9.45
C ARG A 189 -13.75 -3.01 8.94
N PRO A 190 -13.52 -2.92 7.63
CA PRO A 190 -12.22 -2.53 7.07
C PRO A 190 -11.67 -1.21 7.60
N GLY A 191 -12.55 -0.22 7.75
CA GLY A 191 -12.19 1.08 8.33
C GLY A 191 -11.74 0.99 9.79
N ASP A 192 -12.33 0.10 10.59
CA ASP A 192 -11.94 -0.09 11.99
C ASP A 192 -10.59 -0.82 12.09
N GLU A 193 -10.35 -1.81 11.23
CA GLU A 193 -9.08 -2.53 11.15
C GLU A 193 -7.93 -1.59 10.72
N LEU A 194 -8.12 -0.77 9.68
CA LEU A 194 -7.13 0.24 9.26
C LEU A 194 -6.84 1.28 10.34
N ASN A 195 -7.89 1.79 11.00
CA ASN A 195 -7.73 2.71 12.13
C ASN A 195 -7.03 2.04 13.32
N GLY A 196 -7.21 0.73 13.51
CA GLY A 196 -6.51 -0.08 14.49
C GLY A 196 -5.02 -0.13 14.22
N LEU A 197 -4.61 -0.52 13.00
CA LEU A 197 -3.21 -0.59 12.58
C LEU A 197 -2.48 0.75 12.84
N LEU A 198 -3.07 1.86 12.40
CA LEU A 198 -2.51 3.20 12.60
C LEU A 198 -2.45 3.62 14.08
N ARG A 199 -3.39 3.17 14.91
CA ARG A 199 -3.43 3.50 16.34
C ARG A 199 -2.28 2.83 17.09
N GLU A 200 -1.94 1.60 16.74
CA GLU A 200 -0.83 0.87 17.34
C GLU A 200 0.54 1.35 16.83
N GLN A 201 0.57 2.05 15.69
CA GLN A 201 1.75 2.67 15.10
C GLN A 201 1.77 4.19 15.28
N GLY A 202 1.61 4.67 16.53
CA GLY A 202 1.36 6.08 16.85
C GLY A 202 2.40 7.08 16.31
N LYS A 203 3.70 6.74 16.33
CA LYS A 203 4.76 7.59 15.76
C LYS A 203 4.63 7.73 14.24
N ILE A 204 4.43 6.60 13.54
CA ILE A 204 4.22 6.57 12.09
C ILE A 204 2.94 7.33 11.74
N ARG A 205 1.84 7.09 12.44
CA ARG A 205 0.58 7.81 12.22
C ARG A 205 0.76 9.32 12.34
N LYS A 206 1.53 9.79 13.32
CA LYS A 206 1.83 11.23 13.48
C LYS A 206 2.66 11.77 12.30
N GLN A 207 3.69 11.03 11.88
CA GLN A 207 4.54 11.40 10.74
C GLN A 207 3.74 11.53 9.43
N PHE A 208 2.75 10.66 9.24
CA PHE A 208 1.93 10.61 8.03
C PHE A 208 0.58 11.33 8.16
N ALA A 209 0.33 12.03 9.28
CA ALA A 209 -0.98 12.63 9.56
C ALA A 209 -1.45 13.53 8.42
N GLY A 210 -0.59 14.43 7.93
CA GLY A 210 -0.96 15.33 6.84
C GLY A 210 -1.26 14.63 5.50
N LEU A 211 -0.73 13.43 5.26
CA LEU A 211 -1.16 12.61 4.11
C LEU A 211 -2.50 11.95 4.44
N LEU A 212 -2.55 11.18 5.53
CA LEU A 212 -3.68 10.34 5.92
C LEU A 212 -4.99 11.13 6.14
N GLU A 213 -4.91 12.34 6.70
CA GLU A 213 -6.09 13.22 6.88
C GLU A 213 -6.70 13.68 5.55
N SER A 214 -5.94 13.60 4.46
CA SER A 214 -6.39 13.98 3.13
C SER A 214 -6.81 12.78 2.27
N THR A 215 -6.71 11.54 2.74
CA THR A 215 -7.07 10.34 1.96
C THR A 215 -8.41 9.73 2.40
N GLY A 216 -8.90 8.74 1.63
CA GLY A 216 -10.02 7.89 2.05
C GLY A 216 -9.66 6.85 3.12
N VAL A 217 -8.41 6.83 3.60
CA VAL A 217 -7.90 5.82 4.54
C VAL A 217 -8.17 6.28 5.97
N GLY A 218 -8.90 5.47 6.74
CA GLY A 218 -9.21 5.72 8.14
C GLY A 218 -10.46 6.56 8.37
N ARG A 219 -10.64 7.72 7.71
CA ARG A 219 -11.82 8.59 7.92
C ARG A 219 -12.29 9.33 6.66
N GLY A 220 -13.55 9.13 6.29
CA GLY A 220 -14.19 9.85 5.19
C GLY A 220 -13.55 9.58 3.82
N ALA A 221 -13.90 10.38 2.82
CA ALA A 221 -13.35 10.25 1.46
C ALA A 221 -12.00 10.97 1.27
N GLY A 222 -11.63 11.90 2.16
CA GLY A 222 -10.47 12.76 1.99
C GLY A 222 -10.63 13.79 0.87
N SER A 223 -9.58 14.59 0.66
CA SER A 223 -9.51 15.60 -0.42
C SER A 223 -8.59 15.17 -1.58
N LEU A 224 -7.66 14.25 -1.33
CA LEU A 224 -6.80 13.64 -2.35
C LEU A 224 -7.58 12.55 -3.08
N LYS A 225 -7.48 12.57 -4.41
CA LYS A 225 -8.01 11.50 -5.25
C LYS A 225 -7.01 10.34 -5.27
N PRO A 226 -7.46 9.10 -5.01
CA PRO A 226 -6.62 7.92 -5.16
C PRO A 226 -6.44 7.53 -6.62
N ASP A 227 -5.31 6.88 -6.90
CA ASP A 227 -5.16 5.96 -8.01
C ASP A 227 -5.78 4.62 -7.54
N LEU A 228 -6.94 4.25 -8.11
CA LEU A 228 -7.69 3.04 -7.73
C LEU A 228 -7.31 1.88 -8.63
N TYR A 229 -7.22 0.69 -8.06
CA TYR A 229 -6.91 -0.53 -8.82
C TYR A 229 -7.52 -1.77 -8.16
N TRP A 230 -7.45 -2.90 -8.86
CA TRP A 230 -7.83 -4.20 -8.32
C TRP A 230 -6.85 -5.27 -8.76
N GLU A 231 -6.74 -6.32 -7.94
CA GLU A 231 -5.87 -7.45 -8.25
C GLU A 231 -6.56 -8.78 -7.96
N LEU A 232 -6.15 -9.80 -8.70
CA LEU A 232 -6.30 -11.19 -8.31
C LEU A 232 -4.91 -11.71 -8.00
N LEU A 233 -4.62 -11.97 -6.73
CA LEU A 233 -3.29 -12.38 -6.27
C LEU A 233 -3.36 -13.67 -5.46
N ASN A 234 -2.22 -14.34 -5.29
CA ASN A 234 -2.11 -15.50 -4.40
C ASN A 234 -1.71 -15.04 -2.99
N ALA A 235 -2.58 -15.29 -2.01
CA ALA A 235 -2.27 -15.21 -0.59
C ALA A 235 -2.36 -16.63 0.00
N ASP A 236 -1.21 -17.16 0.46
CA ASP A 236 -1.10 -18.48 1.10
C ASP A 236 -1.79 -19.63 0.35
N ASP A 237 -1.49 -19.73 -0.95
CA ASP A 237 -2.01 -20.73 -1.89
C ASP A 237 -3.53 -20.64 -2.16
N VAL A 238 -4.12 -19.49 -1.85
CA VAL A 238 -5.50 -19.13 -2.18
C VAL A 238 -5.50 -17.88 -3.06
N ALA A 239 -6.26 -17.90 -4.15
CA ALA A 239 -6.47 -16.69 -4.92
C ALA A 239 -7.42 -15.74 -4.16
N VAL A 240 -7.04 -14.47 -4.08
CA VAL A 240 -7.81 -13.43 -3.40
C VAL A 240 -8.03 -12.27 -4.38
N ALA A 241 -9.28 -11.86 -4.53
CA ALA A 241 -9.63 -10.66 -5.27
C ALA A 241 -9.59 -9.45 -4.32
N THR A 242 -8.86 -8.40 -4.70
CA THR A 242 -8.59 -7.25 -3.83
C THR A 242 -9.00 -5.94 -4.51
N LEU A 243 -9.25 -4.92 -3.70
CA LEU A 243 -9.37 -3.54 -4.17
C LEU A 243 -8.35 -2.66 -3.47
N GLY A 244 -7.57 -1.94 -4.27
CA GLY A 244 -6.47 -1.10 -3.85
C GLY A 244 -6.74 0.38 -4.05
N ALA A 245 -6.13 1.21 -3.20
CA ALA A 245 -6.08 2.66 -3.37
C ALA A 245 -4.68 3.17 -3.04
N SER A 246 -4.07 3.88 -4.00
CA SER A 246 -2.77 4.53 -3.84
C SER A 246 -2.92 6.05 -3.79
N TYR A 247 -2.21 6.68 -2.87
CA TYR A 247 -2.17 8.11 -2.64
C TYR A 247 -0.73 8.58 -2.57
N SER A 248 -0.47 9.80 -3.02
CA SER A 248 0.84 10.41 -2.83
C SER A 248 0.74 11.92 -2.67
N ARG A 249 1.75 12.49 -2.01
CA ARG A 249 1.99 13.92 -1.95
C ARG A 249 3.47 14.19 -2.15
N ASN A 250 3.77 15.26 -2.88
CA ASN A 250 5.12 15.78 -3.01
C ASN A 250 5.15 17.17 -2.38
N SER A 251 6.03 17.37 -1.40
CA SER A 251 6.18 18.63 -0.68
C SER A 251 7.67 18.97 -0.57
N GLY A 252 8.12 19.95 -1.34
CA GLY A 252 9.50 20.45 -1.26
C GLY A 252 10.56 19.40 -1.64
N GLY A 253 10.23 18.46 -2.53
CA GLY A 253 11.14 17.38 -2.95
C GLY A 253 11.06 16.13 -2.09
N ASN A 254 10.37 16.17 -0.95
CA ASN A 254 10.05 14.98 -0.16
C ASN A 254 8.72 14.39 -0.64
N VAL A 255 8.69 13.07 -0.84
CA VAL A 255 7.48 12.34 -1.22
C VAL A 255 7.01 11.51 -0.05
N GLN A 256 5.72 11.58 0.24
CA GLN A 256 5.03 10.55 1.00
C GLN A 256 3.99 9.87 0.12
N ALA A 257 3.85 8.56 0.27
CA ALA A 257 2.81 7.78 -0.38
C ALA A 257 2.16 6.80 0.59
N ALA A 258 0.91 6.46 0.32
CA ALA A 258 0.14 5.46 1.04
C ALA A 258 -0.55 4.56 0.03
N ASP A 259 -0.35 3.26 0.15
CA ASP A 259 -1.04 2.25 -0.63
C ASP A 259 -1.79 1.31 0.33
N THR A 260 -3.02 0.94 0.00
CA THR A 260 -3.84 0.08 0.85
C THR A 260 -4.71 -0.85 0.02
N PHE A 261 -4.74 -2.13 0.39
CA PHE A 261 -5.87 -2.98 0.07
C PHE A 261 -6.96 -2.75 1.12
N TYR A 262 -8.01 -2.02 0.71
CA TYR A 262 -9.15 -1.70 1.57
C TYR A 262 -10.26 -2.75 1.50
N TYR A 263 -10.14 -3.71 0.58
CA TYR A 263 -10.99 -4.88 0.46
C TYR A 263 -10.17 -6.07 -0.06
N ALA A 264 -10.46 -7.25 0.46
CA ALA A 264 -9.96 -8.53 -0.01
C ALA A 264 -11.09 -9.56 0.12
N SER A 265 -11.18 -10.51 -0.80
CA SER A 265 -12.20 -11.57 -0.75
C SER A 265 -11.96 -12.63 0.32
N GLY A 266 -10.74 -12.69 0.89
CA GLY A 266 -10.27 -13.73 1.82
C GLY A 266 -8.83 -13.46 2.29
N GLY A 267 -8.29 -14.32 3.16
CA GLY A 267 -6.88 -14.31 3.58
C GLY A 267 -6.47 -13.23 4.59
N TYR A 268 -6.71 -11.96 4.31
CA TYR A 268 -6.44 -10.82 5.21
C TYR A 268 -7.55 -9.78 5.09
N TYR A 269 -7.75 -8.97 6.13
CA TYR A 269 -8.82 -7.98 6.14
C TYR A 269 -8.45 -6.70 5.39
N VAL A 270 -7.26 -6.16 5.68
CA VAL A 270 -6.73 -4.92 5.10
C VAL A 270 -5.21 -4.93 5.14
N THR A 271 -4.58 -4.20 4.22
CA THR A 271 -3.16 -3.85 4.27
C THR A 271 -2.99 -2.33 4.23
N LEU A 272 -1.89 -1.82 4.79
CA LEU A 272 -1.46 -0.44 4.63
C LEU A 272 0.05 -0.39 4.48
N THR A 273 0.50 0.18 3.38
CA THR A 273 1.91 0.41 3.09
C THR A 273 2.16 1.91 2.98
N LEU A 274 3.01 2.43 3.85
CA LEU A 274 3.40 3.84 3.86
C LEU A 274 4.83 3.98 3.35
N HIS A 275 5.06 4.92 2.45
CA HIS A 275 6.38 5.25 1.94
C HIS A 275 6.73 6.69 2.29
N GLN A 276 7.94 6.92 2.76
CA GLN A 276 8.55 8.24 2.69
C GLN A 276 9.88 8.21 1.96
N MET A 277 10.07 9.20 1.11
CA MET A 277 11.23 9.36 0.25
C MET A 277 11.82 10.75 0.45
N TRP A 278 13.12 10.79 0.72
CA TRP A 278 13.87 12.02 0.88
C TRP A 278 15.00 12.10 -0.14
N PRO A 279 15.26 13.28 -0.73
CA PRO A 279 16.48 13.47 -1.49
C PRO A 279 17.68 13.44 -0.53
N VAL A 280 18.70 12.66 -0.87
CA VAL A 280 19.95 12.55 -0.12
C VAL A 280 21.15 12.58 -1.07
N ASP A 281 22.31 12.95 -0.55
CA ASP A 281 23.57 12.83 -1.26
C ASP A 281 24.34 11.60 -0.77
N VAL A 282 24.84 10.79 -1.71
CA VAL A 282 25.77 9.71 -1.40
C VAL A 282 27.02 9.87 -2.26
N ASN A 283 28.12 10.27 -1.63
CA ASN A 283 29.41 10.51 -2.26
C ASN A 283 29.35 11.53 -3.42
N GLY A 284 28.63 12.63 -3.24
CA GLY A 284 28.47 13.70 -4.23
C GLY A 284 27.49 13.38 -5.35
N LYS A 285 26.66 12.34 -5.20
CA LYS A 285 25.68 11.91 -6.21
C LYS A 285 24.26 11.94 -5.63
N PRO A 286 23.26 12.43 -6.40
CA PRO A 286 21.88 12.47 -5.97
C PRO A 286 21.31 11.06 -5.84
N HIS A 287 20.77 10.78 -4.67
CA HIS A 287 20.08 9.55 -4.33
C HIS A 287 18.77 9.89 -3.60
N THR A 288 17.98 8.86 -3.39
CA THR A 288 16.79 8.91 -2.56
C THR A 288 16.92 7.90 -1.42
N LEU A 289 16.75 8.37 -0.19
CA LEU A 289 16.51 7.53 0.97
C LEU A 289 15.03 7.18 0.99
N ILE A 290 14.71 5.90 1.05
CA ILE A 290 13.33 5.40 1.06
C ILE A 290 13.11 4.63 2.34
N TRP A 291 12.12 5.04 3.13
CA TRP A 291 11.54 4.26 4.20
C TRP A 291 10.17 3.73 3.76
N ARG A 292 9.90 2.46 4.10
CA ARG A 292 8.63 1.80 3.85
C ARG A 292 8.16 1.10 5.12
N GLY A 293 6.92 1.33 5.53
CA GLY A 293 6.26 0.64 6.63
C GLY A 293 5.05 -0.13 6.12
N ASP A 294 5.07 -1.45 6.29
CA ASP A 294 4.03 -2.37 5.88
C ASP A 294 3.24 -2.84 7.10
N MET A 295 1.92 -2.79 7.02
CA MET A 295 1.00 -3.18 8.08
C MET A 295 -0.09 -4.09 7.50
N VAL A 296 -0.44 -5.15 8.22
CA VAL A 296 -1.48 -6.08 7.81
C VAL A 296 -2.39 -6.43 8.99
N SER A 297 -3.69 -6.53 8.71
CA SER A 297 -4.65 -7.18 9.59
C SER A 297 -5.14 -8.47 8.96
N SER A 298 -5.09 -9.58 9.70
CA SER A 298 -5.65 -10.86 9.25
C SER A 298 -6.23 -11.67 10.41
N ALA A 299 -7.25 -12.46 10.10
CA ALA A 299 -7.83 -13.45 11.01
C ALA A 299 -6.81 -14.49 11.44
N SER A 300 -6.01 -15.03 10.50
CA SER A 300 -5.08 -16.13 10.76
C SER A 300 -4.01 -15.78 11.78
N LEU A 301 -3.66 -14.49 11.89
CA LEU A 301 -2.72 -13.97 12.87
C LEU A 301 -3.25 -14.06 14.30
N ALA A 302 -4.57 -14.09 14.51
CA ALA A 302 -5.17 -14.23 15.84
C ALA A 302 -4.79 -15.56 16.50
N ASP A 303 -4.63 -16.60 15.69
CA ASP A 303 -4.41 -17.97 16.14
C ASP A 303 -2.91 -18.28 16.33
N LEU A 304 -2.02 -17.37 15.92
CA LEU A 304 -0.58 -17.55 16.04
C LEU A 304 -0.07 -17.12 17.42
N HIS A 305 0.85 -17.90 17.98
CA HIS A 305 1.44 -17.61 19.28
C HIS A 305 2.97 -17.60 19.25
N GLY A 306 3.58 -16.63 19.96
CA GLY A 306 5.02 -16.55 20.18
C GLY A 306 5.86 -16.69 18.90
N VAL A 307 6.50 -17.85 18.73
CA VAL A 307 7.41 -18.17 17.61
C VAL A 307 6.69 -18.17 16.26
N GLU A 308 5.43 -18.57 16.20
CA GLU A 308 4.68 -18.64 14.93
C GLU A 308 4.43 -17.24 14.38
N LYS A 309 4.06 -16.30 15.26
CA LYS A 309 3.87 -14.89 14.91
C LYS A 309 5.19 -14.26 14.41
N LEU A 310 6.31 -14.55 15.08
CA LEU A 310 7.63 -14.14 14.61
C LEU A 310 7.99 -14.78 13.25
N GLY A 311 7.59 -16.03 13.03
CA GLY A 311 7.75 -16.72 11.75
C GLY A 311 7.01 -16.03 10.61
N SER A 312 5.75 -15.63 10.83
CA SER A 312 4.96 -14.86 9.85
C SER A 312 5.56 -13.49 9.56
N GLU A 313 6.02 -12.76 10.58
CA GLU A 313 6.74 -11.49 10.37
C GLU A 313 8.03 -11.70 9.56
N SER A 314 8.79 -12.75 9.85
CA SER A 314 10.03 -13.08 9.13
C SER A 314 9.76 -13.44 7.66
N ALA A 315 8.67 -14.16 7.38
CA ALA A 315 8.23 -14.46 6.03
C ALA A 315 7.86 -13.18 5.28
N MET A 316 7.08 -12.30 5.91
CA MET A 316 6.71 -10.99 5.37
C MET A 316 7.95 -10.13 5.06
N MET A 317 8.92 -10.07 5.98
CA MET A 317 10.20 -9.37 5.77
C MET A 317 10.96 -9.90 4.56
N LYS A 318 11.00 -11.22 4.37
CA LYS A 318 11.68 -11.86 3.24
C LYS A 318 11.03 -11.49 1.92
N ASP A 319 9.71 -11.47 1.86
CA ASP A 319 8.99 -11.15 0.63
C ASP A 319 9.06 -9.66 0.31
N ILE A 320 9.03 -8.78 1.32
CA ILE A 320 9.31 -7.34 1.16
C ILE A 320 10.73 -7.12 0.62
N ALA A 321 11.74 -7.79 1.19
CA ALA A 321 13.12 -7.65 0.73
C ALA A 321 13.29 -8.05 -0.74
N LYS A 322 12.65 -9.15 -1.18
CA LYS A 322 12.64 -9.56 -2.59
C LYS A 322 11.96 -8.53 -3.49
N SER A 323 10.79 -8.04 -3.08
CA SER A 323 10.04 -7.01 -3.81
C SER A 323 10.86 -5.73 -3.98
N ILE A 324 11.56 -5.28 -2.93
CA ILE A 324 12.45 -4.12 -3.01
C ILE A 324 13.64 -4.39 -3.93
N ALA A 325 14.29 -5.56 -3.82
CA ALA A 325 15.41 -5.91 -4.67
C ALA A 325 15.02 -5.93 -6.16
N LEU A 326 13.83 -6.47 -6.46
CA LEU A 326 13.24 -6.48 -7.78
C LEU A 326 12.99 -5.06 -8.30
N PHE A 327 12.27 -4.25 -7.53
CA PHE A 327 11.99 -2.84 -7.88
C PHE A 327 13.27 -2.04 -8.12
N ARG A 328 14.29 -2.22 -7.26
CA ARG A 328 15.60 -1.56 -7.39
C ARG A 328 16.32 -1.94 -8.68
N ARG A 329 16.23 -3.20 -9.10
CA ARG A 329 16.87 -3.69 -10.33
C ARG A 329 16.24 -3.08 -11.58
N GLU A 330 14.95 -2.82 -11.56
CA GLU A 330 14.19 -2.33 -12.73
C GLU A 330 14.15 -0.82 -12.82
N SER A 331 14.16 -0.15 -11.66
CA SER A 331 14.16 1.31 -11.57
C SER A 331 15.56 1.91 -11.49
N GLY A 332 16.59 1.07 -11.38
CA GLY A 332 17.99 1.49 -11.37
C GLY A 332 18.45 1.85 -12.79
N HIS A 333 18.52 3.15 -13.07
CA HIS A 333 19.24 3.69 -14.22
C HIS A 333 20.68 4.07 -13.85
#